data_AF-A0AB74ER26-F1
#
_entry.id   AF-A0AB74ER26-F1
#
_cell.length_a   1.000
_cell.length_b   1.000
_cell.length_c   1.000
_cell.angle_alpha   90.00
_cell.angle_beta   90.00
_cell.angle_gamma   90.00
#
_symmetry.space_group_name_H-M   'P 1'
#
loop_
_entity.id
_entity.type
_entity.pdbx_description
1 polymer ?
#
loop_
_entity_poly.entity_id
_entity_poly.type
_entity_poly.pdbx_seq_one_letter_code
_entity_poly.pdbx_strand_id
1 'polypeptide(L)'
;MRKSRLSRYKQNKLIELFVAGVTARTATEPDSIVYTDCYRRYDVLDAGEFSHFRINHSTHFAERQNHINGIGNFWNRAKRHLRKFDGIPKEHFEPYLKECERRF
;
A
#
# COMPACT_ATOMS: atom_id res chain seq x y z
N MET A 1 1.82 -16.26 -8.87
CA MET A 1 0.75 -15.36 -8.40
C MET A 1 -0.54 -15.74 -9.13
N ARG A 2 -1.56 -16.29 -8.44
CA ARG A 2 -2.82 -16.69 -9.11
C ARG A 2 -3.48 -15.43 -9.68
N LYS A 3 -3.67 -15.38 -11.01
CA LYS A 3 -4.35 -14.26 -11.69
C LYS A 3 -5.75 -14.11 -11.09
N SER A 4 -6.05 -12.93 -10.56
CA SER A 4 -7.37 -12.57 -10.04
C SER A 4 -8.44 -12.82 -11.12
N ARG A 5 -9.62 -13.32 -10.72
CA ARG A 5 -10.78 -13.55 -11.61
C ARG A 5 -11.38 -12.25 -12.16
N LEU A 6 -10.91 -11.09 -11.69
CA LEU A 6 -11.38 -9.78 -12.14
C LEU A 6 -10.73 -9.39 -13.47
N SER A 7 -11.48 -8.71 -14.33
CA SER A 7 -10.91 -8.15 -15.56
C SER A 7 -9.82 -7.13 -15.24
N ARG A 8 -8.84 -6.98 -16.13
CA ARG A 8 -7.74 -6.02 -15.96
C ARG A 8 -8.25 -4.59 -15.78
N TYR A 9 -9.35 -4.22 -16.43
CA TYR A 9 -10.02 -2.93 -16.23
C TYR A 9 -10.50 -2.76 -14.78
N LYS A 10 -11.23 -3.76 -14.24
CA LYS A 10 -11.73 -3.73 -12.86
C LYS A 10 -10.58 -3.70 -11.85
N GLN A 11 -9.51 -4.47 -12.10
CA GLN A 11 -8.31 -4.46 -11.26
C GLN A 11 -7.67 -3.06 -11.24
N ASN A 12 -7.47 -2.45 -12.41
CA ASN A 12 -6.86 -1.13 -12.51
C ASN A 12 -7.70 -0.05 -11.82
N LYS A 13 -9.02 -0.09 -11.96
CA LYS A 13 -9.91 0.87 -11.27
C LYS A 13 -9.95 0.67 -9.77
N LEU A 14 -9.87 -0.57 -9.30
CA LEU A 14 -9.74 -0.83 -7.87
C LEU A 14 -8.41 -0.31 -7.31
N ILE A 15 -7.29 -0.47 -8.02
CA ILE A 15 -6.00 0.09 -7.60
C ILE A 15 -6.06 1.61 -7.51
N GLU A 16 -6.59 2.26 -8.56
CA GLU A 16 -6.73 3.71 -8.65
C GLU A 16 -7.62 4.28 -7.52
N LEU A 17 -8.76 3.66 -7.23
CA LEU A 17 -9.71 4.14 -6.22
C LEU A 17 -9.30 3.76 -4.79
N PHE A 18 -8.93 2.49 -4.58
CA PHE A 18 -8.73 1.95 -3.23
C PHE A 18 -7.35 2.31 -2.68
N VAL A 19 -6.29 2.07 -3.45
CA VAL A 19 -4.91 2.24 -2.97
C VAL A 19 -4.50 3.71 -3.07
N ALA A 20 -4.73 4.31 -4.23
CA ALA A 20 -4.25 5.66 -4.49
C ALA A 20 -5.23 6.73 -4.01
N GLY A 21 -6.53 6.56 -4.28
CA GLY A 21 -7.53 7.55 -3.93
C GLY A 21 -7.88 7.62 -2.43
N VAL A 22 -8.28 6.50 -1.84
CA VAL A 22 -8.83 6.50 -0.48
C VAL A 22 -7.74 6.22 0.57
N THR A 23 -6.98 5.14 0.40
CA THR A 23 -6.01 4.71 1.42
C THR A 23 -4.94 5.76 1.69
N ALA A 24 -4.32 6.32 0.65
CA ALA A 24 -3.30 7.36 0.82
C ALA A 24 -3.85 8.56 1.59
N ARG A 25 -4.97 9.14 1.15
CA ARG A 25 -5.60 10.30 1.82
C ARG A 25 -6.03 10.04 3.27
N THR A 26 -6.40 8.81 3.62
CA THR A 26 -6.77 8.47 5.01
C THR A 26 -5.58 8.09 5.90
N ALA A 27 -4.47 7.65 5.30
CA ALA A 27 -3.32 7.10 6.03
C ALA A 27 -2.14 8.09 6.13
N THR A 28 -2.18 9.21 5.40
CA THR A 28 -1.13 10.23 5.39
C THR A 28 -1.65 11.55 5.90
N GLU A 29 -0.91 12.18 6.80
CA GLU A 29 -1.17 13.57 7.19
C GLU A 29 -0.88 14.51 6.01
N PRO A 30 -1.59 15.65 5.91
CA PRO A 30 -1.22 16.71 4.97
C PRO A 30 0.27 17.07 5.09
N ASP A 31 0.92 17.37 3.97
CA ASP A 31 2.36 17.64 3.83
C ASP A 31 3.31 16.44 4.05
N SER A 32 2.77 15.23 4.24
CA SER A 32 3.59 14.01 4.27
C SER A 32 4.29 13.77 2.93
N ILE A 33 5.37 12.98 2.96
CA ILE A 33 6.06 12.52 1.74
C ILE A 33 5.60 11.10 1.41
N VAL A 34 5.02 10.91 0.23
CA VAL A 34 4.53 9.62 -0.26
C VAL A 34 5.45 9.10 -1.36
N TYR A 35 5.99 7.89 -1.17
CA TYR A 35 6.79 7.20 -2.18
C TYR A 35 6.00 6.05 -2.81
N THR A 36 5.86 6.05 -4.14
CA THR A 36 5.27 4.91 -4.88
C THR A 36 6.20 4.40 -5.97
N ASP A 37 5.85 3.25 -6.57
CA ASP A 37 6.47 2.84 -7.83
C ASP A 37 6.01 3.74 -9.01
N CYS A 38 6.64 3.59 -10.18
CA CYS A 38 6.32 4.35 -11.39
C CYS A 38 5.06 3.86 -12.13
N TYR A 39 4.14 3.15 -11.48
CA TYR A 39 2.91 2.74 -12.13
C TYR A 39 1.97 3.94 -12.34
N ARG A 40 1.66 4.24 -13.61
CA ARG A 40 0.84 5.40 -14.05
C ARG A 40 -0.52 5.57 -13.35
N ARG A 41 -1.03 4.54 -12.68
CA ARG A 41 -2.30 4.66 -11.93
C ARG A 41 -2.13 5.41 -10.61
N TYR A 42 -0.90 5.55 -10.13
CA TYR A 42 -0.57 6.36 -8.97
C TYR A 42 -0.49 7.86 -9.30
N ASP A 43 -0.64 8.29 -10.56
CA ASP A 43 -0.67 9.72 -10.93
C ASP A 43 -1.80 10.50 -10.23
N VAL A 44 -2.87 9.82 -9.79
CA VAL A 44 -3.94 10.44 -8.99
C VAL A 44 -3.45 10.97 -7.64
N LEU A 45 -2.31 10.48 -7.15
CA LEU A 45 -1.65 10.95 -5.93
C LEU A 45 -1.03 12.33 -6.11
N ASP A 46 -0.71 12.75 -7.33
CA ASP A 46 -0.16 14.09 -7.61
C ASP A 46 -1.17 15.21 -7.29
N ALA A 47 -2.46 14.88 -7.21
CA ALA A 47 -3.54 15.80 -6.85
C ALA A 47 -3.87 15.82 -5.35
N GLY A 48 -3.07 15.14 -4.51
CA GLY A 48 -3.24 15.12 -3.06
C GLY A 48 -2.54 16.28 -2.35
N GLU A 49 -2.85 16.45 -1.05
CA GLU A 49 -2.21 17.44 -0.17
C GLU A 49 -0.87 16.92 0.41
N PHE A 50 -0.09 16.18 -0.37
CA PHE A 50 1.15 15.55 0.07
C PHE A 50 2.20 15.56 -1.04
N SER A 51 3.48 15.49 -0.67
CA SER A 51 4.59 15.47 -1.63
C SER A 51 4.77 14.06 -2.19
N HIS A 52 4.43 13.85 -3.45
CA HIS A 52 4.49 12.54 -4.10
C HIS A 52 5.79 12.35 -4.90
N PHE A 53 6.55 11.30 -4.58
CA PHE A 53 7.77 10.90 -5.29
C PHE A 53 7.63 9.47 -5.84
N ARG A 54 8.14 9.26 -7.06
CA ARG A 54 8.10 7.96 -7.72
C ARG A 54 9.49 7.33 -7.74
N ILE A 55 9.60 6.09 -7.29
CA ILE A 55 10.82 5.29 -7.35
C ILE A 55 10.66 4.23 -8.44
N ASN A 56 11.51 4.31 -9.47
CA ASN A 56 11.46 3.36 -10.56
C ASN A 56 12.16 2.05 -10.19
N HIS A 57 11.40 1.06 -9.74
CA HIS A 57 11.91 -0.28 -9.41
C HIS A 57 12.63 -1.02 -10.54
N SER A 58 12.51 -0.61 -11.81
CA SER A 58 13.27 -1.22 -12.90
C SER A 58 14.68 -0.66 -13.03
N THR A 59 14.96 0.52 -12.48
CA THR A 59 16.28 1.19 -12.57
C THR A 59 16.92 1.43 -11.21
N HIS A 60 16.13 1.69 -10.17
CA HIS A 60 16.57 1.92 -8.79
C HIS A 60 15.69 1.15 -7.81
N PHE A 61 16.32 0.26 -7.03
CA PHE A 61 15.63 -0.52 -5.99
C PHE A 61 15.23 0.31 -4.76
N ALA A 62 15.97 1.39 -4.51
CA ALA A 62 15.71 2.41 -3.49
C ALA A 62 16.28 3.75 -3.97
N GLU A 63 15.73 4.86 -3.46
CA GLU A 63 16.38 6.17 -3.55
C GLU A 63 16.88 6.57 -2.17
N ARG A 64 18.20 6.53 -1.95
CA ARG A 64 18.84 6.70 -0.62
C ARG A 64 18.32 5.68 0.40
N GLN A 65 17.72 6.13 1.51
CA GLN A 65 17.06 5.29 2.53
C GLN A 65 15.57 5.04 2.24
N ASN A 66 15.02 5.63 1.16
CA ASN A 66 13.61 5.53 0.82
C ASN A 66 13.39 4.26 0.00
N HIS A 67 13.05 3.19 0.71
CA HIS A 67 12.83 1.87 0.13
C HIS A 67 11.37 1.47 0.26
N ILE A 68 10.68 1.43 -0.87
CA ILE A 68 9.24 1.11 -0.93
C ILE A 68 8.93 -0.38 -0.66
N ASN A 69 9.94 -1.26 -0.53
CA ASN A 69 9.66 -2.62 -0.03
C ASN A 69 9.31 -2.65 1.47
N GLY A 70 9.43 -1.54 2.21
CA GLY A 70 8.93 -1.46 3.58
C GLY A 70 7.46 -1.87 3.67
N ILE A 71 6.60 -1.30 2.82
CA ILE A 71 5.17 -1.63 2.83
C ILE A 71 4.90 -3.05 2.32
N GLY A 72 5.67 -3.52 1.33
CA GLY A 72 5.59 -4.91 0.84
C GLY A 72 5.97 -5.94 1.90
N ASN A 73 7.05 -5.67 2.64
CA ASN A 73 7.52 -6.49 3.76
C ASN A 73 6.56 -6.45 4.94
N PHE A 74 6.01 -5.28 5.25
CA PHE A 74 4.94 -5.11 6.23
C PHE A 74 3.77 -6.02 5.90
N TRP A 75 3.21 -5.92 4.68
CA TRP A 75 2.08 -6.76 4.29
C TRP A 75 2.42 -8.24 4.28
N ASN A 76 3.63 -8.64 3.87
CA ASN A 76 4.07 -10.03 3.95
C ASN A 76 4.15 -10.53 5.39
N ARG A 77 4.66 -9.72 6.32
CA ARG A 77 4.75 -10.06 7.74
C ARG A 77 3.37 -10.07 8.41
N ALA A 78 2.53 -9.07 8.15
CA ALA A 78 1.14 -9.00 8.60
C ALA A 78 0.36 -10.23 8.11
N LYS A 79 0.41 -10.59 6.81
CA LYS A 79 -0.24 -11.80 6.29
C LYS A 79 0.24 -13.07 7.00
N ARG A 80 1.55 -13.23 7.27
CA ARG A 80 2.08 -14.40 8.00
C ARG A 80 1.61 -14.43 9.44
N HIS A 81 1.49 -13.28 10.10
CA HIS A 81 1.00 -13.17 11.46
C HIS A 81 -0.49 -13.49 11.54
N LEU A 82 -1.30 -12.85 10.68
CA LEU A 82 -2.75 -13.00 10.68
C LEU A 82 -3.21 -14.40 10.25
N ARG A 83 -2.43 -15.12 9.43
CA ARG A 83 -2.68 -16.53 9.08
C ARG A 83 -2.65 -17.52 10.25
N LYS A 84 -2.10 -17.12 11.40
CA LYS A 84 -2.07 -17.98 12.60
C LYS A 84 -3.41 -18.01 13.34
N PHE A 85 -4.33 -17.12 13.00
CA PHE A 85 -5.67 -17.09 13.56
C PHE A 85 -6.64 -17.76 12.59
N ASP A 86 -7.67 -18.42 13.11
CA ASP A 86 -8.74 -19.08 12.33
C ASP A 86 -9.78 -18.07 11.77
N GLY A 87 -9.30 -16.91 11.34
CA GLY A 87 -10.11 -15.76 10.97
C GLY A 87 -10.17 -14.70 12.06
N ILE A 88 -10.46 -13.47 11.65
CA ILE A 88 -10.60 -12.30 12.53
C ILE A 88 -11.95 -11.66 12.22
N PRO A 89 -12.82 -11.45 13.22
CA PRO A 89 -14.05 -10.69 13.04
C PRO A 89 -13.76 -9.32 12.43
N LYS A 90 -14.61 -8.85 11.51
CA LYS A 90 -14.36 -7.62 10.75
C LYS A 90 -14.19 -6.42 11.68
N GLU A 91 -14.92 -6.42 12.78
CA GLU A 91 -14.95 -5.38 13.82
C GLU A 91 -13.59 -5.27 14.54
N HIS A 92 -12.79 -6.33 14.54
CA HIS A 92 -11.49 -6.40 15.20
C HIS A 92 -10.31 -6.32 14.24
N PHE A 93 -10.53 -6.19 12.93
CA PHE A 93 -9.44 -6.20 11.95
C PHE A 93 -8.45 -5.04 12.15
N GLU A 94 -8.96 -3.84 12.46
CA GLU A 94 -8.13 -2.64 12.69
C GLU A 94 -7.15 -2.79 13.86
N PRO A 95 -7.58 -3.19 15.09
CA PRO A 95 -6.66 -3.48 16.19
C PRO A 95 -5.55 -4.48 15.84
N TYR A 96 -5.88 -5.54 15.08
CA TYR A 96 -4.90 -6.55 14.68
C TYR A 96 -3.88 -6.01 13.67
N LEU A 97 -4.32 -5.13 12.77
CA LEU A 97 -3.43 -4.46 11.82
C LEU A 97 -2.50 -3.47 12.56
N LYS A 98 -3.01 -2.75 13.55
CA LYS A 98 -2.22 -1.85 14.42
C LYS A 98 -1.18 -2.61 15.24
N GLU A 99 -1.50 -3.80 15.74
CA GLU A 99 -0.49 -4.64 16.40
C GLU A 99 0.56 -5.17 15.41
N CYS A 100 0.18 -5.46 14.16
CA CYS A 100 1.15 -5.80 13.12
C CYS A 100 2.10 -4.63 12.81
N GLU A 101 1.60 -3.39 12.82
CA GLU A 101 2.38 -2.16 12.66
C GLU A 101 3.36 -1.98 13.83
N ARG A 102 2.89 -2.09 15.07
CA ARG A 102 3.76 -2.00 16.27
C ARG A 102 4.87 -3.05 16.31
N ARG A 103 4.64 -4.23 15.71
CA ARG A 103 5.61 -5.33 15.63
C ARG A 103 6.55 -5.23 14.44
N PHE A 104 6.20 -4.43 13.43
CA PHE A 104 6.96 -4.33 12.18
C PHE A 104 8.27 -3.61 12.41
#